data_AF-A0A950UXX8-F1
#
_entry.id   AF-A0A950UXX8-F1
#
_cell.length_a   1.000
_cell.length_b   1.000
_cell.length_c   1.000
_cell.angle_alpha   90.00
_cell.angle_beta   90.00
_cell.angle_gamma   90.00
#
_symmetry.space_group_name_H-M   'P 1'
#
loop_
_entity.id
_entity.type
_entity.pdbx_description
1 polymer ?
#
loop_
_entity_poly.entity_id
_entity_poly.type
_entity_poly.pdbx_seq_one_letter_code
_entity_poly.pdbx_strand_id
1 'polypeptide(L)'
;MIDIAHLIELLTVLVLAIFVGFEVISKVPTTLHTPLMSATNAIHGIVLAGAIVIVATLVGSGIHSTVLTVLAVAAVTLGAINVFGGFAVTERMLQMFRRKESGK
;
A
#
# COMPACT_ATOMS: atom_id res chain seq x y z
N MET A 1 21.21 -0.17 15.00
CA MET A 1 22.08 -0.67 13.91
C MET A 1 21.53 -2.03 13.52
N ILE A 2 21.23 -2.28 12.24
CA ILE A 2 20.74 -3.61 11.81
C ILE A 2 21.89 -4.60 12.00
N ASP A 3 21.72 -5.56 12.89
CA ASP A 3 22.67 -6.67 13.05
C ASP A 3 22.25 -7.86 12.17
N ILE A 4 23.12 -8.88 12.12
CA ILE A 4 22.91 -10.07 11.28
C ILE A 4 21.62 -10.80 11.69
N ALA A 5 21.31 -10.84 12.99
CA ALA A 5 20.11 -11.50 13.49
C ALA A 5 18.84 -10.80 12.99
N HIS A 6 18.78 -9.47 13.11
CA HIS A 6 17.64 -8.68 12.65
C HIS A 6 17.48 -8.71 11.11
N LEU A 7 18.58 -8.76 10.37
CA LEU A 7 18.52 -8.96 8.92
C LEU A 7 17.90 -10.32 8.56
N ILE A 8 18.31 -11.38 9.26
CA ILE A 8 17.75 -12.73 9.06
C ILE A 8 16.25 -12.74 9.41
N GLU A 9 15.83 -12.06 10.48
CA GLU A 9 14.41 -11.90 10.81
C GLU A 9 13.62 -11.22 9.68
N LEU A 10 14.08 -10.06 9.19
CA LEU A 10 13.41 -9.33 8.09
C LEU A 10 13.36 -10.15 6.80
N LEU A 11 14.44 -10.86 6.46
CA LEU A 11 14.47 -11.78 5.31
C LEU A 11 13.51 -12.95 5.49
N THR A 12 13.43 -13.51 6.70
CA THR A 12 12.49 -14.60 7.01
C THR A 12 11.06 -14.13 6.81
N VAL A 13 10.71 -12.95 7.34
CA VAL A 13 9.38 -12.34 7.14
C VAL A 13 9.11 -12.09 5.66
N LEU A 14 10.09 -11.54 4.91
CA LEU A 14 9.95 -11.27 3.48
C LEU A 14 9.67 -12.56 2.68
N VAL A 15 10.47 -13.60 2.90
CA VAL A 15 10.34 -14.88 2.17
C VAL A 15 9.01 -15.54 2.50
N LEU A 16 8.63 -15.60 3.78
CA LEU A 16 7.34 -16.16 4.19
C LEU A 16 6.15 -15.36 3.63
N ALA A 17 6.23 -14.03 3.61
CA ALA A 17 5.20 -13.18 3.02
C ALA A 17 5.03 -13.42 1.51
N ILE A 18 6.12 -13.68 0.77
CA ILE A 18 6.06 -14.04 -0.65
C ILE A 18 5.32 -15.37 -0.84
N PHE A 19 5.65 -16.40 -0.05
CA PHE A 19 4.95 -17.69 -0.12
C PHE A 19 3.45 -17.54 0.17
N VAL A 20 3.09 -16.79 1.22
CA VAL A 20 1.70 -16.50 1.56
C VAL A 20 1.00 -15.75 0.42
N GLY A 21 1.64 -14.74 -0.16
CA GLY A 21 1.09 -13.99 -1.29
C GLY A 21 0.79 -14.89 -2.49
N PHE A 22 1.71 -15.78 -2.85
CA PHE A 22 1.52 -16.74 -3.94
C PHE A 22 0.34 -17.69 -3.67
N GLU A 23 0.27 -18.27 -2.47
CA GLU A 23 -0.76 -19.24 -2.10
C GLU A 23 -2.16 -18.61 -2.05
N VAL A 24 -2.27 -17.38 -1.56
CA VAL A 24 -3.55 -16.65 -1.48
C VAL A 24 -4.02 -16.22 -2.87
N ILE A 25 -3.15 -15.65 -3.72
CA ILE A 25 -3.52 -15.16 -5.05
C ILE A 25 -3.91 -16.32 -5.97
N SER A 26 -3.23 -17.47 -5.86
CA SER A 26 -3.53 -18.69 -6.63
C SER A 26 -4.95 -19.23 -6.43
N LYS A 27 -5.63 -18.82 -5.36
CA LYS A 27 -7.00 -19.26 -5.02
C LYS A 27 -8.09 -18.24 -5.38
N VAL A 28 -7.74 -17.11 -5.99
CA VAL A 28 -8.72 -16.09 -6.37
C VAL A 28 -9.39 -16.49 -7.70
N PRO A 29 -10.75 -16.50 -7.79
CA PRO A 29 -11.44 -16.82 -9.02
C PRO A 29 -11.19 -15.77 -10.12
N THR A 30 -11.26 -16.19 -11.39
CA THR A 30 -10.90 -15.33 -12.52
C THR A 30 -11.75 -14.07 -12.65
N THR A 31 -13.01 -14.13 -12.19
CA THR A 31 -13.92 -12.98 -12.15
C THR A 31 -13.44 -11.86 -11.23
N LEU A 32 -12.55 -12.16 -10.28
CA LEU A 32 -12.03 -11.19 -9.31
C LEU A 32 -10.61 -10.69 -9.64
N HIS A 33 -9.95 -11.13 -10.73
CA HIS A 33 -8.59 -10.66 -11.02
C HIS A 33 -8.49 -9.14 -11.23
N THR A 34 -9.47 -8.52 -11.88
CA THR A 34 -9.47 -7.06 -12.09
C THR A 34 -9.74 -6.29 -10.79
N PRO A 35 -10.77 -6.63 -9.98
CA PRO A 35 -10.90 -6.09 -8.63
C PRO A 35 -9.67 -6.33 -7.75
N LEU A 36 -9.06 -7.52 -7.82
CA LEU A 36 -7.86 -7.88 -7.07
C LEU A 36 -6.67 -7.01 -7.48
N MET A 37 -6.46 -6.80 -8.77
CA MET A 37 -5.42 -5.91 -9.30
C MET A 37 -5.58 -4.49 -8.77
N SER A 38 -6.82 -3.98 -8.72
CA SER A 38 -7.10 -2.67 -8.12
C SER A 38 -6.86 -2.66 -6.61
N ALA A 39 -7.26 -3.71 -5.90
CA ALA A 39 -7.08 -3.83 -4.46
C ALA A 39 -5.59 -3.88 -4.07
N THR A 40 -4.78 -4.68 -4.77
CA THR A 40 -3.33 -4.73 -4.54
C THR A 40 -2.66 -3.40 -4.90
N ASN A 41 -3.20 -2.67 -5.88
CA ASN A 41 -2.77 -1.30 -6.18
C ASN A 41 -3.03 -0.31 -5.02
N ALA A 42 -4.10 -0.50 -4.24
CA ALA A 42 -4.38 0.30 -3.05
C ALA A 42 -3.49 -0.10 -1.85
N ILE A 43 -3.21 -1.39 -1.69
CA ILE A 43 -2.40 -1.93 -0.58
C ILE A 43 -0.95 -1.47 -0.66
N HIS A 44 -0.34 -1.44 -1.85
CA HIS A 44 1.03 -0.93 -1.98
C HIS A 44 1.15 0.58 -1.71
N GLY A 45 0.02 1.28 -1.56
CA GLY A 45 -0.06 2.63 -1.02
C GLY A 45 0.50 2.77 0.41
N ILE A 46 0.93 1.69 1.06
CA ILE A 46 1.75 1.70 2.28
C ILE A 46 3.00 2.61 2.17
N VAL A 47 3.44 2.94 0.95
CA VAL A 47 4.45 3.98 0.69
C VAL A 47 4.12 5.31 1.38
N LEU A 48 2.83 5.64 1.56
CA LEU A 48 2.40 6.81 2.32
C LEU A 48 2.90 6.82 3.76
N ALA A 49 2.93 5.66 4.44
CA ALA A 49 3.47 5.55 5.79
C ALA A 49 4.97 5.89 5.80
N GLY A 50 5.72 5.42 4.81
CA GLY A 50 7.12 5.77 4.62
C GLY A 50 7.31 7.27 4.40
N ALA A 51 6.46 7.89 3.57
CA ALA A 51 6.50 9.35 3.34
C ALA A 51 6.25 10.15 4.62
N ILE A 52 5.30 9.71 5.47
CA ILE A 52 5.03 10.34 6.77
C ILE A 52 6.25 10.23 7.72
N VAL A 53 6.91 9.07 7.76
CA VAL A 53 8.14 8.88 8.55
C VAL A 53 9.26 9.81 8.08
N ILE A 54 9.42 9.98 6.76
CA ILE A 54 10.39 10.93 6.18
C ILE A 54 10.07 12.36 6.62
N VAL A 55 8.81 12.79 6.51
CA VAL A 55 8.38 14.13 6.98
C VAL A 55 8.69 14.32 8.47
N ALA A 56 8.34 13.35 9.31
CA ALA A 56 8.60 13.41 10.74
C ALA A 56 10.10 13.55 11.04
N THR A 57 10.94 12.82 10.30
CA THR A 57 12.41 12.87 10.43
C THR A 57 12.97 14.23 9.99
N LEU A 58 12.48 14.80 8.88
CA LEU A 58 12.90 16.12 8.41
C LEU A 58 12.56 17.24 9.42
N VAL A 59 11.34 17.20 9.97
CA VAL A 59 10.91 18.16 10.99
C VAL A 59 11.74 18.02 12.28
N GLY A 60 11.98 16.78 12.73
CA GLY A 60 12.73 16.52 13.97
C GLY A 60 14.24 16.79 13.88
N SER A 61 14.82 16.76 12.67
CA SER A 61 16.26 16.97 12.46
C SER A 61 16.67 18.43 12.28
N GLY A 62 15.71 19.36 12.14
CA GLY A 62 16.01 20.77 11.88
C GLY A 62 16.64 21.04 10.51
N ILE A 63 16.56 20.07 9.58
CA ILE A 63 17.09 20.23 8.23
C ILE A 63 16.14 21.11 7.42
N HIS A 64 16.58 22.32 7.10
CA HIS A 64 15.83 23.26 6.28
C HIS A 64 16.31 23.25 4.83
N SER A 65 15.87 22.25 4.06
CA SER A 65 16.12 22.16 2.63
C SER A 65 14.82 22.23 1.84
N THR A 66 14.67 23.28 1.03
CA THR A 66 13.50 23.47 0.16
C THR A 66 13.27 22.27 -0.75
N VAL A 67 14.34 21.66 -1.28
CA VAL A 67 14.25 20.49 -2.14
C VAL A 67 13.67 19.30 -1.39
N LEU A 68 14.15 19.01 -0.18
CA LEU A 68 13.64 17.90 0.62
C LEU A 68 12.19 18.12 1.04
N THR A 69 11.82 19.35 1.38
CA THR A 69 10.43 19.69 1.70
C THR A 69 9.50 19.47 0.51
N VAL A 70 9.89 19.91 -0.69
CA VAL A 70 9.10 19.70 -1.91
C VAL A 70 8.94 18.21 -2.21
N LEU A 71 10.02 17.43 -2.10
CA LEU A 71 9.96 15.98 -2.32
C LEU A 71 9.09 15.28 -1.28
N ALA A 72 9.15 15.69 -0.01
CA ALA A 72 8.35 15.12 1.05
C ALA A 72 6.85 15.41 0.85
N VAL A 73 6.50 16.65 0.48
CA VAL A 73 5.12 17.03 0.14
C VAL A 73 4.62 16.25 -1.08
N ALA A 74 5.45 16.11 -2.12
CA ALA A 74 5.10 15.32 -3.30
C ALA A 74 4.90 13.84 -2.95
N ALA A 75 5.79 13.25 -2.14
CA ALA A 75 5.69 11.86 -1.72
C ALA A 75 4.40 11.57 -0.93
N VAL A 76 4.04 12.44 0.03
CA VAL A 76 2.78 12.32 0.77
C VAL A 76 1.58 12.48 -0.14
N THR A 77 1.60 13.46 -1.05
CA THR A 77 0.49 13.71 -1.97
C THR A 77 0.26 12.53 -2.91
N LEU A 78 1.33 12.03 -3.54
CA LEU A 78 1.26 10.87 -4.44
C LEU A 78 0.85 9.60 -3.70
N GLY A 79 1.38 9.37 -2.50
CA GLY A 79 0.99 8.25 -1.64
C GLY A 79 -0.48 8.32 -1.26
N ALA A 80 -0.99 9.49 -0.89
CA ALA A 80 -2.40 9.70 -0.60
C ALA A 80 -3.28 9.42 -1.82
N ILE A 81 -2.94 9.96 -3.00
CA ILE A 81 -3.68 9.71 -4.25
C ILE A 81 -3.74 8.20 -4.54
N ASN A 82 -2.63 7.47 -4.36
CA ASN A 82 -2.60 6.04 -4.58
C ASN A 82 -3.54 5.28 -3.62
N VAL A 83 -3.46 5.55 -2.31
CA VAL A 83 -4.30 4.90 -1.29
C VAL A 83 -5.78 5.22 -1.54
N PHE A 84 -6.15 6.49 -1.54
CA PHE A 84 -7.56 6.91 -1.65
C PHE A 84 -8.15 6.54 -3.02
N GLY A 85 -7.41 6.77 -4.10
CA GLY A 85 -7.84 6.41 -5.46
C GLY A 85 -7.98 4.90 -5.63
N GLY A 86 -7.00 4.14 -5.14
CA GLY A 86 -7.01 2.67 -5.19
C GLY A 86 -8.20 2.08 -4.45
N PHE A 87 -8.48 2.52 -3.21
CA PHE A 87 -9.63 2.03 -2.45
C PHE A 87 -10.97 2.44 -3.08
N ALA A 88 -11.10 3.69 -3.55
CA ALA A 88 -12.33 4.16 -4.20
C ALA A 88 -12.65 3.39 -5.50
N VAL A 89 -11.65 3.09 -6.32
CA VAL A 89 -11.84 2.30 -7.54
C VAL A 89 -12.18 0.85 -7.20
N THR A 90 -11.47 0.26 -6.22
CA THR A 90 -11.73 -1.11 -5.78
C THR A 90 -13.14 -1.28 -5.25
N GLU A 91 -13.64 -0.31 -4.47
CA GLU A 91 -15.01 -0.33 -3.96
C GLU A 91 -16.03 -0.35 -5.11
N ARG A 92 -15.88 0.55 -6.09
CA ARG A 92 -16.76 0.59 -7.28
C ARG A 92 -16.73 -0.72 -8.05
N MET A 93 -15.57 -1.36 -8.15
CA MET A 93 -15.44 -2.66 -8.80
C MET A 93 -16.17 -3.77 -8.02
N LEU A 94 -16.04 -3.80 -6.70
CA LEU A 94 -16.66 -4.81 -5.84
C LEU A 94 -18.19 -4.62 -5.72
N GLN A 95 -18.69 -3.39 -5.85
CA GLN A 95 -20.13 -3.12 -5.88
C GLN A 95 -20.86 -3.87 -7.01
N MET A 96 -20.18 -4.18 -8.12
CA MET A 96 -20.75 -4.95 -9.24
C MET A 96 -21.04 -6.42 -8.89
N PHE A 97 -20.46 -6.94 -7.81
CA PHE A 97 -20.69 -8.31 -7.31
C PHE A 97 -21.74 -8.37 -6.21
N ARG A 98 -22.20 -7.21 -5.70
CA ARG A 98 -23.26 -7.17 -4.70
C ARG A 98 -24.59 -7.46 -5.40
N ARG A 99 -25.34 -8.42 -4.87
CA ARG A 99 -26.70 -8.71 -5.34
C ARG A 99 -27.51 -7.42 -5.14
N LYS A 100 -28.10 -6.89 -6.21
CA LYS A 100 -29.02 -5.76 -6.13
C LYS A 100 -30.11 -6.15 -5.12
N GLU A 101 -30.26 -5.39 -4.03
CA GLU A 101 -31.42 -5.60 -3.17
C GLU A 101 -32.66 -5.48 -4.05
N SER A 102 -33.42 -6.56 -4.17
CA SER A 102 -34.70 -6.52 -4.84
C SER A 102 -35.60 -5.65 -3.98
N GLY A 103 -35.68 -4.37 -4.33
CA GLY A 103 -36.63 -3.45 -3.74
C GLY A 103 -38.02 -4.07 -3.82
N LYS A 104 -38.67 -4.12 -2.65
CA LYS A 104 -40.10 -3.82 -2.60
C LYS A 104 -40.28 -2.35 -2.97
#